data_AF-A0A6M0BKX6-F1
#
_entry.id   AF-A0A6M0BKX6-F1
#
_cell.length_a   1.000
_cell.length_b   1.000
_cell.length_c   1.000
_cell.angle_alpha   90.00
_cell.angle_beta   90.00
_cell.angle_gamma   90.00
#
_symmetry.space_group_name_H-M   'P 1'
#
loop_
_entity.id
_entity.type
_entity.pdbx_description
1 polymer ?
#
loop_
_entity_poly.entity_id
_entity_poly.type
_entity_poly.pdbx_seq_one_letter_code
_entity_poly.pdbx_strand_id
1 'polypeptide(L)'
;VLQQIIQEVHRVLKPGGVFTLVDLHKPTNVLFWPGLAVFMWLFETQTAWQLLETDLVKGLEQVGFKVCDRSLYAGGSLQVIQVTKG
;
A
#
# COMPACT_ATOMS: atom_id res chain seq x y z
N VAL A 1 -10.01 -1.88 9.53
CA VAL A 1 -8.84 -1.22 10.15
C VAL A 1 -8.11 -0.31 9.17
N LEU A 2 -7.57 -0.81 8.05
CA LEU A 2 -6.80 -0.01 7.08
C LEU A 2 -7.48 1.30 6.65
N GLN A 3 -8.76 1.25 6.26
CA GLN A 3 -9.50 2.45 5.86
C GLN A 3 -9.59 3.51 6.97
N GLN A 4 -9.77 3.08 8.22
CA GLN A 4 -9.79 3.99 9.38
C GLN A 4 -8.41 4.62 9.60
N ILE A 5 -7.32 3.85 9.43
CA ILE A 5 -5.95 4.39 9.49
C ILE A 5 -5.77 5.48 8.42
N ILE A 6 -6.15 5.19 7.17
CA ILE A 6 -6.04 6.15 6.07
C ILE A 6 -6.88 7.41 6.34
N GLN A 7 -8.09 7.26 6.87
CA GLN A 7 -8.96 8.38 7.26
C GLN A 7 -8.35 9.24 8.37
N GLU A 8 -7.77 8.62 9.40
CA GLU A 8 -7.13 9.36 10.48
C GLU A 8 -5.87 10.08 10.01
N VAL A 9 -5.06 9.46 9.15
CA VAL A 9 -3.92 10.13 8.51
C VAL A 9 -4.40 11.34 7.70
N HIS A 10 -5.45 11.18 6.89
CA HIS A 10 -6.03 12.29 6.13
C HIS A 10 -6.54 13.42 7.05
N ARG A 11 -7.15 13.08 8.19
CA ARG A 11 -7.66 14.05 9.16
C ARG A 11 -6.54 14.91 9.74
N VAL A 12 -5.42 14.29 10.13
CA VAL A 12 -4.31 14.99 10.81
C VAL A 12 -3.33 15.67 9.85
N LEU A 13 -3.24 15.22 8.60
CA LEU A 13 -2.35 15.82 7.61
C LEU A 13 -2.83 17.23 7.23
N LYS A 14 -1.90 18.18 7.11
CA LYS A 14 -2.20 19.53 6.63
C LYS A 14 -2.42 19.51 5.11
N PRO A 15 -3.21 20.45 4.55
CA PRO A 15 -3.27 20.65 3.10
C PRO A 15 -1.86 20.80 2.49
N GLY A 16 -1.61 20.11 1.38
CA GLY A 16 -0.28 20.02 0.75
C GLY A 16 0.73 19.11 1.45
N GLY A 17 0.37 18.49 2.59
CA GLY A 17 1.21 17.50 3.25
C GLY A 17 1.27 16.19 2.46
N VAL A 18 2.41 15.51 2.52
CA VAL A 18 2.66 14.24 1.83
C VAL A 18 2.55 13.08 2.82
N PHE A 19 1.79 12.06 2.44
CA PHE A 19 1.76 10.77 3.09
C PHE A 19 2.43 9.73 2.19
N THR A 20 3.46 9.05 2.70
CA THR A 20 4.17 7.97 1.99
C THR A 20 3.85 6.64 2.65
N LEU A 21 3.27 5.72 1.88
CA LEU A 21 3.10 4.32 2.29
C LEU A 21 4.21 3.48 1.67
N VAL A 22 4.81 2.62 2.48
CA VAL A 22 5.78 1.61 2.05
C VAL A 22 5.28 0.27 2.56
N ASP A 23 4.89 -0.62 1.65
CA ASP A 23 4.27 -1.88 2.02
C ASP A 23 4.44 -2.96 0.95
N LEU A 24 4.10 -4.19 1.30
CA LEU A 24 4.06 -5.30 0.36
C LEU A 24 2.98 -5.09 -0.70
N HIS A 25 3.24 -5.63 -1.88
CA HIS A 25 2.37 -5.57 -3.04
C HIS A 25 2.40 -6.90 -3.76
N LYS A 26 1.33 -7.22 -4.48
CA LYS A 26 1.29 -8.39 -5.34
C LYS A 26 2.35 -8.23 -6.44
N PRO A 27 3.35 -9.13 -6.55
CA PRO A 27 4.41 -9.02 -7.54
C PRO A 27 3.83 -8.91 -8.93
N THR A 28 4.40 -8.01 -9.74
CA THR A 28 4.04 -7.89 -11.14
C THR A 28 4.69 -8.98 -11.99
N ASN A 29 5.74 -9.62 -11.45
CA ASN A 29 6.40 -10.77 -12.04
C ASN A 29 6.15 -12.04 -11.21
N VAL A 30 5.51 -13.03 -11.84
CA VAL A 30 5.12 -14.31 -11.24
C VAL A 30 6.31 -15.08 -10.64
N LEU A 31 7.53 -14.89 -11.17
CA LEU A 31 8.74 -15.52 -10.64
C LEU A 31 9.00 -15.19 -9.16
N PHE A 32 8.56 -14.01 -8.71
CA PHE A 32 8.72 -13.56 -7.32
C PHE A 32 7.60 -14.03 -6.40
N TRP A 33 6.51 -14.60 -6.94
CA TRP A 33 5.36 -15.05 -6.16
C TRP A 33 5.67 -16.19 -5.19
N PRO A 34 6.42 -17.25 -5.56
CA PRO A 34 6.69 -18.35 -4.63
C PRO A 34 7.47 -17.89 -3.39
N GLY A 35 8.47 -17.02 -3.58
CA GLY A 35 9.27 -16.48 -2.48
C GLY A 35 8.42 -15.61 -1.54
N LEU A 36 7.61 -14.71 -2.10
CA LEU A 36 6.69 -13.89 -1.32
C LEU A 36 5.67 -14.75 -0.57
N ALA A 37 5.06 -15.74 -1.23
CA ALA A 37 4.05 -16.60 -0.62
C ALA A 37 4.60 -17.40 0.57
N VAL A 38 5.82 -17.93 0.45
CA VAL A 38 6.48 -18.63 1.58
C VAL A 38 6.77 -17.68 2.73
N PHE A 39 7.29 -16.48 2.45
CA PHE A 39 7.52 -15.46 3.47
C PHE A 39 6.22 -15.09 4.20
N MET A 40 5.18 -14.77 3.43
CA MET A 40 3.87 -14.40 3.95
C MET A 40 3.22 -15.52 4.77
N TRP A 41 3.45 -16.80 4.40
CA TRP A 41 2.90 -17.94 5.13
C TRP A 41 3.60 -18.18 6.47
N LEU A 42 4.93 -17.99 6.52
CA LEU A 42 5.72 -18.23 7.72
C LEU A 42 5.62 -17.09 8.73
N PHE A 43 5.52 -15.84 8.27
CA PHE A 43 5.71 -14.66 9.12
C PHE A 43 4.50 -13.73 9.20
N GLU A 44 3.63 -13.73 8.20
CA GLU A 44 2.57 -12.72 8.09
C GLU A 44 1.19 -13.25 8.46
N THR A 45 0.30 -12.31 8.82
CA THR A 45 -1.07 -12.63 9.24
C THR A 45 -2.06 -12.56 8.08
N GLN A 46 -3.28 -13.06 8.28
CA GLN A 46 -4.37 -12.99 7.29
C GLN A 46 -4.62 -11.55 6.77
N THR A 47 -4.42 -10.53 7.60
CA THR A 47 -4.62 -9.13 7.22
C THR A 47 -3.61 -8.69 6.16
N ALA A 48 -2.36 -9.15 6.24
CA ALA A 48 -1.34 -8.86 5.22
C ALA A 48 -1.70 -9.54 3.88
N TRP A 49 -2.23 -10.77 3.92
CA TRP A 49 -2.72 -11.45 2.72
C TRP A 49 -3.88 -10.69 2.06
N GLN A 50 -4.80 -10.16 2.86
CA GLN A 50 -5.88 -9.29 2.36
C GLN A 50 -5.34 -7.99 1.76
N LEU A 51 -4.28 -7.43 2.34
CA LEU A 51 -3.63 -6.23 1.83
C LEU A 51 -3.08 -6.42 0.42
N LEU A 52 -2.48 -7.59 0.12
CA LEU A 52 -1.96 -7.91 -1.22
C LEU A 52 -3.04 -7.89 -2.32
N GLU A 53 -4.28 -8.22 -1.97
CA GLU A 53 -5.41 -8.19 -2.90
C GLU A 53 -6.15 -6.83 -2.88
N THR A 54 -5.74 -5.90 -2.01
CA THR A 54 -6.35 -4.59 -1.89
C THR A 54 -5.73 -3.61 -2.88
N ASP A 55 -6.58 -2.90 -3.64
CA ASP A 55 -6.16 -1.74 -4.41
C ASP A 55 -5.96 -0.54 -3.46
N LEU A 56 -4.74 -0.42 -2.93
CA LEU A 56 -4.38 0.65 -2.00
C LEU A 56 -4.50 2.04 -2.61
N VAL A 57 -4.17 2.18 -3.90
CA VAL A 57 -4.25 3.47 -4.59
C VAL A 57 -5.69 3.95 -4.61
N LYS A 58 -6.61 3.09 -5.05
CA LYS A 58 -8.04 3.39 -5.06
C LYS A 58 -8.58 3.70 -3.65
N GLY A 59 -8.13 2.97 -2.64
CA GLY A 59 -8.51 3.23 -1.24
C GLY A 59 -8.06 4.61 -0.74
N LEU A 60 -6.87 5.06 -1.13
CA LEU A 60 -6.36 6.40 -0.79
C LEU A 60 -7.16 7.50 -1.51
N GLU A 61 -7.44 7.33 -2.79
CA GLU A 61 -8.23 8.28 -3.59
C GLU A 61 -9.66 8.43 -3.04
N GLN A 62 -10.28 7.33 -2.62
CA GLN A 62 -11.62 7.34 -2.01
C GLN A 62 -11.69 8.17 -0.71
N VAL A 63 -10.58 8.30 0.02
CA VAL A 63 -10.51 9.12 1.23
C VAL A 63 -10.28 10.62 0.91
N GLY A 64 -9.87 10.94 -0.31
CA GLY A 64 -9.64 12.32 -0.77
C GLY A 64 -8.17 12.68 -0.99
N PHE A 65 -7.26 11.71 -0.90
CA PHE A 65 -5.87 11.90 -1.29
C PHE A 65 -5.71 11.98 -2.81
N LYS A 66 -4.66 12.67 -3.26
CA LYS A 66 -4.22 12.68 -4.67
C LYS A 66 -2.91 11.94 -4.79
N VAL A 67 -2.82 10.98 -5.72
CA VAL A 67 -1.59 10.23 -5.97
C VAL A 67 -0.57 11.13 -6.64
N CYS A 68 0.64 11.17 -6.08
CA CYS A 68 1.77 11.92 -6.60
C CYS A 68 2.72 10.99 -7.35
N ASP A 69 3.09 9.87 -6.71
CA ASP A 69 4.01 8.89 -7.27
C ASP A 69 3.69 7.48 -6.78
N ARG A 70 4.06 6.50 -7.60
CA ARG A 70 4.05 5.08 -7.22
C ARG A 70 5.25 4.38 -7.83
N SER A 71 6.09 3.84 -6.96
CA SER A 71 7.26 3.06 -7.34
C SER A 71 7.14 1.62 -6.86
N LEU A 72 7.53 0.67 -7.72
CA LEU A 72 7.52 -0.76 -7.43
C LEU A 72 8.95 -1.31 -7.42
N TYR A 73 9.28 -2.08 -6.39
CA TYR A 73 10.60 -2.67 -6.19
C TYR A 73 10.51 -4.19 -6.03
N ALA A 74 11.67 -4.87 -6.06
CA ALA A 74 11.77 -6.32 -5.82
C ALA A 74 10.79 -7.15 -6.67
N GLY A 75 10.78 -6.90 -7.99
CA GLY A 75 9.86 -7.60 -8.92
C GLY A 75 8.39 -7.22 -8.76
N GLY A 76 8.11 -6.09 -8.10
CA GLY A 76 6.77 -5.60 -7.79
C GLY A 76 6.22 -6.04 -6.44
N SER A 77 7.01 -6.76 -5.64
CA SER A 77 6.61 -7.29 -4.33
C SER A 77 6.56 -6.22 -3.24
N LEU A 78 7.22 -5.07 -3.47
CA LEU A 78 7.24 -3.93 -2.57
C LEU A 78 6.77 -2.70 -3.34
N GLN A 79 5.89 -1.92 -2.73
CA GLN A 79 5.41 -0.67 -3.29
C GLN A 79 5.68 0.51 -2.36
N VAL A 80 6.04 1.64 -2.98
CA VAL A 80 6.07 2.96 -2.34
C VAL A 80 5.02 3.81 -3.03
N ILE A 81 4.04 4.28 -2.27
CA ILE A 81 2.97 5.16 -2.78
C ILE A 81 3.08 6.49 -2.05
N GLN A 82 3.21 7.58 -2.81
CA GLN A 82 3.19 8.92 -2.27
C GLN A 82 1.89 9.61 -2.68
N VAL A 83 1.18 10.14 -1.68
CA VAL A 83 -0.04 10.90 -1.91
C VAL A 83 0.00 12.23 -1.17
N THR A 84 -0.70 13.23 -1.70
CA THR A 84 -0.87 14.53 -1.06
C THR A 84 -2.31 14.75 -0.63
N LYS A 85 -2.50 15.44 0.48
CA LYS A 85 -3.81 16.01 0.82
C LYS A 85 -4.00 17.29 0.03
N GLY A 86 -5.16 17.42 -0.61
CA GLY A 86 -5.59 18.63 -1.32
C GLY A 86 -5.79 19.83 -0.41
#